data_AF-A0A9E0ILM5-F1
#
_entry.id   AF-A0A9E0ILM5-F1
#
_cell.length_a   1.000
_cell.length_b   1.000
_cell.length_c   1.000
_cell.angle_alpha   90.00
_cell.angle_beta   90.00
_cell.angle_gamma   90.00
#
_symmetry.space_group_name_H-M   'P 1'
#
loop_
_entity.id
_entity.type
_entity.pdbx_description
1 polymer ?
#
loop_
_entity_poly.entity_id
_entity_poly.type
_entity_poly.pdbx_seq_one_letter_code
_entity_poly.pdbx_strand_id
1 'polypeptide(L)'
;MTTLTLTAVTAWLDQLLDDTQPPPAPLPLPPWHGWLLLALGAYQARCQWRAEAFARIGPDDDDDGDDDDDDDDDLRTGDVPGAPGWRYEIDVEDGYALTGPDGEVLSTDWGVDAGAFKSWTPARWVDSVRPTRPTLARLWRWRPGPALIEDGFEVLSEVGLVIRTGPDAWRPWTLAPALVTRAGRLEAAMRAADVEPARLRRWRAALGDTDDADLAAAHHAWLQERARTAPRRGNLLDEVLAVTPAEVGLELLRALLSGPVDYGTGHAVELLRDARWPDCAEVVALLRRLGPEDPPFAGAQCLAYLFERGLEPPLARQRLLELAAVQQAPGFGGNPFHSDHALLALVHAPELAPALVEQALRSSVPLCVLEMAAALVIIDEPWATHALTRALADPRQASHAYLAAALRRDGTDLGRRRADADTNRMPARAPDAVGYSFDEVAAAGADGFLERTIDELRPRLARRPR
;
A
#
# COMPACT_ATOMS: atom_id res chain seq x y z
N MET A 1 7.72 26.63 25.65
CA MET A 1 7.64 26.50 24.18
C MET A 1 6.49 27.36 23.73
N THR A 2 6.72 28.31 22.81
CA THR A 2 5.62 29.11 22.24
C THR A 2 4.72 28.18 21.45
N THR A 3 3.45 28.10 21.82
CA THR A 3 2.47 27.27 21.11
C THR A 3 2.33 27.78 19.68
N LEU A 4 2.63 26.93 18.70
CA LEU A 4 2.41 27.23 17.29
C LEU A 4 0.90 27.29 17.04
N THR A 5 0.43 28.39 16.44
CA THR A 5 -0.98 28.59 16.10
C THR A 5 -1.16 28.74 14.59
N LEU A 6 -2.33 28.38 14.06
CA LEU A 6 -2.69 28.61 12.66
C LEU A 6 -2.48 30.08 12.23
N THR A 7 -2.81 31.03 13.10
CA THR A 7 -2.59 32.47 12.85
C THR A 7 -1.10 32.81 12.71
N ALA A 8 -0.24 32.26 13.57
CA ALA A 8 1.20 32.49 13.48
C ALA A 8 1.79 31.89 12.19
N VAL A 9 1.34 30.69 11.80
CA VAL A 9 1.79 30.03 10.58
C VAL A 9 1.34 30.78 9.32
N THR A 10 0.09 31.25 9.29
CA THR A 10 -0.43 32.00 8.13
C THR A 10 0.27 33.35 7.97
N ALA A 11 0.53 34.07 9.07
CA ALA A 11 1.33 35.30 9.04
C ALA A 11 2.77 35.04 8.56
N TRP A 12 3.39 33.96 9.05
CA TRP A 12 4.72 33.53 8.59
C TRP A 12 4.73 33.21 7.10
N LEU A 13 3.71 32.51 6.58
CA LEU A 13 3.59 32.20 5.15
C LEU A 13 3.40 33.46 4.32
N ASP A 14 2.59 34.42 4.77
CA ASP A 14 2.41 35.67 4.04
C ASP A 14 3.71 36.47 3.93
N GLN A 15 4.49 36.54 5.02
CA GLN A 15 5.83 37.13 4.99
C GLN A 15 6.78 36.32 4.11
N LEU A 16 6.73 34.99 4.14
CA LEU A 16 7.54 34.14 3.26
C LEU A 16 7.19 34.37 1.78
N LEU A 17 5.92 34.58 1.44
CA LEU A 17 5.48 34.78 0.06
C LEU A 17 5.68 36.22 -0.45
N ASP A 18 6.00 37.17 0.44
CA ASP A 18 6.36 38.53 0.08
C ASP A 18 7.88 38.67 -0.04
N ASP A 19 8.38 38.63 -1.28
CA ASP A 19 9.81 38.78 -1.56
C ASP A 19 10.36 40.18 -1.24
N THR A 20 9.49 41.17 -1.01
CA THR A 20 9.93 42.51 -0.60
C THR A 20 10.27 42.57 0.90
N GLN A 21 9.85 41.57 1.68
CA GLN A 21 10.13 41.47 3.09
C GLN A 21 11.36 40.60 3.36
N PRO A 22 12.11 40.90 4.45
CA PRO A 22 13.14 39.99 4.92
C PRO A 22 12.53 38.61 5.20
N PRO A 23 13.29 37.52 5.02
CA PRO A 23 12.81 36.19 5.36
C PRO A 23 12.30 36.18 6.80
N PRO A 24 11.14 35.56 7.06
CA PRO A 24 10.66 35.43 8.43
C PRO A 24 11.65 34.59 9.25
N ALA A 25 11.64 34.78 10.57
CA ALA A 25 12.39 33.90 11.46
C ALA A 25 11.91 32.44 11.31
N PRO A 26 12.76 31.44 11.62
CA PRO A 26 12.37 30.04 11.56
C PRO A 26 11.08 29.74 12.31
N LEU A 27 10.15 29.03 11.67
CA LEU A 27 9.00 28.46 12.35
C LEU A 27 9.49 27.54 13.48
N PRO A 28 8.77 27.44 14.61
CA PRO A 28 9.03 26.41 15.62
C PRO A 28 8.54 25.03 15.14
N LEU A 29 8.82 24.69 13.88
CA LEU A 29 8.64 23.38 13.27
C LEU A 29 10.00 22.91 12.76
N PRO A 30 10.32 21.63 12.88
CA PRO A 30 11.47 21.06 12.19
C PRO A 30 11.37 21.30 10.66
N PRO A 31 12.50 21.44 9.96
CA PRO A 31 12.51 21.73 8.53
C PRO A 31 11.71 20.75 7.67
N TRP A 32 11.69 19.46 8.02
CA TRP A 32 10.94 18.44 7.28
C TRP A 32 9.42 18.64 7.36
N HIS A 33 8.87 19.03 8.52
CA HIS A 33 7.45 19.38 8.65
C HIS A 33 7.12 20.71 7.97
N GLY A 34 8.05 21.67 7.99
CA GLY A 34 7.88 22.94 7.27
C GLY A 34 7.86 22.75 5.75
N TRP A 35 8.77 21.94 5.20
CA TRP A 35 8.74 21.57 3.79
C TRP A 35 7.48 20.78 3.42
N LEU A 36 7.02 19.85 4.29
CA LEU A 36 5.78 19.12 4.07
C LEU A 36 4.58 20.07 3.99
N LEU A 37 4.49 21.04 4.91
CA LEU A 37 3.42 22.06 4.89
C LEU A 37 3.40 22.86 3.58
N LEU A 38 4.56 23.30 3.08
CA LEU A 38 4.65 24.01 1.81
C LEU A 38 4.24 23.11 0.63
N ALA A 39 4.72 21.87 0.62
CA ALA A 39 4.36 20.90 -0.41
C ALA A 39 2.86 20.61 -0.43
N LEU A 40 2.21 20.43 0.73
CA LEU A 40 0.77 20.26 0.81
C LEU A 40 -0.01 21.49 0.32
N GLY A 41 0.47 22.69 0.65
CA GLY A 41 -0.11 23.94 0.14
C GLY A 41 -0.08 24.02 -1.39
N ALA A 42 1.05 23.65 -2.01
CA ALA A 42 1.15 23.57 -3.46
C ALA A 42 0.29 22.42 -4.02
N TYR A 43 0.31 21.25 -3.39
CA TYR A 43 -0.50 20.10 -3.80
C TYR A 43 -1.99 20.41 -3.78
N GLN A 44 -2.48 21.19 -2.81
CA GLN A 44 -3.87 21.62 -2.75
C GLN A 44 -4.30 22.42 -3.99
N ALA A 45 -3.41 23.27 -4.54
CA ALA A 45 -3.67 23.97 -5.79
C ALA A 45 -3.68 23.00 -6.98
N ARG A 46 -2.82 21.96 -6.96
CA ARG A 46 -2.82 20.90 -7.97
C ARG A 46 -4.08 20.05 -7.91
N CYS A 47 -4.64 19.75 -6.74
CA CYS A 47 -5.93 19.06 -6.59
C CYS A 47 -7.09 19.85 -7.20
N GLN A 48 -7.12 21.17 -7.00
CA GLN A 48 -8.12 22.04 -7.60
C GLN A 48 -8.01 22.03 -9.13
N TRP A 49 -6.80 22.21 -9.66
CA TRP A 49 -6.55 22.14 -11.10
C TRP A 49 -6.90 20.76 -11.68
N ARG A 50 -6.59 19.68 -10.96
CA ARG A 50 -6.93 18.30 -11.36
C ARG A 50 -8.44 18.14 -11.50
N ALA A 51 -9.22 18.61 -10.53
CA ALA A 51 -10.68 18.54 -10.58
C ALA A 51 -11.25 19.35 -11.76
N GLU A 52 -10.71 20.54 -12.02
CA GLU A 52 -11.07 21.35 -13.20
C GLU A 52 -10.70 20.65 -14.52
N ALA A 53 -9.53 20.00 -14.57
CA ALA A 53 -9.09 19.23 -15.73
C ALA A 53 -9.99 18.02 -15.99
N PHE A 54 -10.35 17.29 -14.94
CA PHE A 54 -11.27 16.17 -15.03
C PHE A 54 -12.66 16.60 -15.54
N ALA A 55 -13.17 17.74 -15.06
CA ALA A 55 -14.43 18.29 -15.56
C ALA A 55 -14.42 18.64 -17.07
N ARG A 56 -13.23 18.86 -17.67
CA ARG A 56 -13.07 19.07 -19.13
C ARG A 56 -13.02 17.78 -19.93
N ILE A 57 -12.64 16.66 -19.32
CA ILE A 57 -12.65 15.33 -19.96
C ILE A 57 -14.11 14.90 -20.20
N GLY A 58 -15.01 15.27 -19.29
CA GLY A 58 -16.44 14.98 -19.37
C GLY A 58 -16.80 13.58 -18.87
N PRO A 59 -18.07 13.37 -18.45
CA PRO A 59 -18.63 12.02 -18.36
C PRO A 59 -18.62 11.41 -19.77
N ASP A 60 -18.37 10.12 -19.90
CA ASP A 60 -18.50 9.43 -21.20
C ASP A 60 -19.92 9.66 -21.74
N ASP A 61 -20.04 10.42 -22.82
CA ASP A 61 -21.25 10.44 -23.68
C ASP A 61 -21.13 9.35 -24.77
N ASP A 62 -20.04 8.57 -24.81
CA ASP A 62 -19.80 7.50 -25.79
C ASP A 62 -20.39 6.14 -25.33
N ASP A 63 -21.54 6.15 -24.64
CA ASP A 63 -22.47 5.01 -24.54
C ASP A 63 -23.35 4.94 -25.82
N ASP A 64 -22.72 5.12 -26.99
CA ASP A 64 -23.33 4.94 -28.30
C ASP A 64 -22.84 3.62 -28.91
N GLY A 65 -23.20 2.51 -28.23
CA GLY A 65 -23.61 1.26 -28.86
C GLY A 65 -22.53 0.33 -29.43
N ASP A 66 -22.64 -0.92 -28.98
CA ASP A 66 -22.23 -2.14 -29.69
C ASP A 66 -20.74 -2.25 -30.05
N ASP A 67 -19.89 -2.68 -29.11
CA ASP A 67 -18.79 -3.59 -29.45
C ASP A 67 -18.62 -4.63 -28.31
N ASP A 68 -19.02 -5.86 -28.62
CA ASP A 68 -18.88 -7.09 -27.80
C ASP A 68 -17.41 -7.57 -27.73
N ASP A 69 -16.44 -6.68 -27.53
CA ASP A 69 -15.03 -7.07 -27.38
C ASP A 69 -14.64 -7.09 -25.89
N ASP A 70 -14.56 -8.31 -25.36
CA ASP A 70 -14.15 -8.75 -24.02
C ASP A 70 -12.68 -8.39 -23.65
N ASP A 71 -12.17 -7.22 -24.03
CA ASP A 71 -10.79 -6.80 -23.69
C ASP A 71 -10.76 -6.11 -22.31
N ASP A 72 -10.22 -6.86 -21.35
CA ASP A 72 -9.87 -6.64 -19.93
C ASP A 72 -9.19 -5.29 -19.53
N ASP A 73 -9.23 -4.23 -20.34
CA ASP A 73 -8.65 -2.93 -20.00
C ASP A 73 -9.75 -1.88 -19.71
N ASP A 74 -10.34 -1.93 -18.51
CA ASP A 74 -11.20 -0.87 -17.91
C ASP A 74 -10.46 0.49 -17.73
N LEU A 75 -9.26 0.61 -18.31
CA LEU A 75 -8.38 1.76 -18.25
C LEU A 75 -8.63 2.70 -19.43
N ARG A 76 -9.48 3.71 -19.22
CA ARG A 76 -9.67 4.78 -20.20
C ARG A 76 -8.50 5.74 -20.15
N THR A 77 -7.75 5.87 -21.26
CA THR A 77 -6.62 6.81 -21.36
C THR A 77 -6.79 7.81 -22.50
N GLY A 78 -6.22 9.00 -22.37
CA GLY A 78 -6.29 10.02 -23.41
C GLY A 78 -5.55 11.30 -23.06
N ASP A 79 -5.66 12.31 -23.93
CA ASP A 79 -5.07 13.62 -23.69
C ASP A 79 -6.06 14.52 -22.93
N VAL A 80 -5.56 15.34 -22.01
CA VAL A 80 -6.41 16.27 -21.23
C VAL A 80 -6.77 17.48 -22.10
N PRO A 81 -8.08 17.74 -22.34
CA PRO A 81 -8.49 18.87 -23.18
C PRO A 81 -7.98 20.22 -22.65
N GLY A 82 -7.36 20.99 -23.54
CA GLY A 82 -6.81 22.32 -23.22
C GLY A 82 -5.52 22.32 -22.39
N ALA A 83 -4.91 21.16 -22.12
CA ALA A 83 -3.65 21.03 -21.38
C ALA A 83 -2.62 20.23 -22.19
N PRO A 84 -1.91 20.83 -23.16
CA PRO A 84 -0.97 20.13 -24.01
C PRO A 84 0.09 19.35 -23.21
N GLY A 85 0.33 18.10 -23.60
CA GLY A 85 1.29 17.20 -22.94
C GLY A 85 0.78 16.54 -21.67
N TRP A 86 -0.45 16.85 -21.21
CA TRP A 86 -1.10 16.15 -20.13
C TRP A 86 -1.94 14.99 -20.65
N ARG A 87 -1.84 13.85 -19.97
CA ARG A 87 -2.62 12.65 -20.23
C ARG A 87 -3.48 12.29 -19.03
N TYR A 88 -4.62 11.69 -19.26
CA TYR A 88 -5.44 11.08 -18.21
C TYR A 88 -5.41 9.56 -18.33
N GLU A 89 -5.60 8.92 -17.19
CA GLU A 89 -5.88 7.51 -17.01
C GLU A 89 -7.02 7.42 -16.00
N ILE A 90 -8.12 6.79 -16.38
CA ILE A 90 -9.30 6.62 -15.53
C ILE A 90 -9.48 5.13 -15.32
N ASP A 91 -9.50 4.76 -14.06
CA ASP A 91 -9.73 3.42 -13.58
C ASP A 91 -11.11 3.39 -12.93
N VAL A 92 -11.98 2.51 -13.43
CA VAL A 92 -13.37 2.42 -12.98
C VAL A 92 -13.45 2.11 -11.47
N GLU A 93 -12.51 1.35 -10.94
CA GLU A 93 -12.47 0.94 -9.52
C GLU A 93 -11.71 1.95 -8.66
N ASP A 94 -10.55 2.40 -9.13
CA ASP A 94 -9.57 3.08 -8.28
C ASP A 94 -9.57 4.61 -8.39
N GLY A 95 -10.22 5.20 -9.41
CA GLY A 95 -10.31 6.65 -9.56
C GLY A 95 -9.72 7.16 -10.87
N TYR A 96 -8.96 8.26 -10.80
CA TYR A 96 -8.29 8.77 -11.98
C TYR A 96 -6.96 9.43 -11.65
N ALA A 97 -6.06 9.38 -12.64
CA ALA A 97 -4.75 9.99 -12.60
C ALA A 97 -4.53 10.90 -13.81
N LEU A 98 -3.85 12.02 -13.58
CA LEU A 98 -3.34 12.89 -14.62
C LEU A 98 -1.81 12.83 -14.61
N THR A 99 -1.21 12.61 -15.78
CA THR A 99 0.24 12.59 -15.98
C THR A 99 0.67 13.75 -16.85
N GLY A 100 1.54 14.60 -16.32
CA GLY A 100 2.09 15.78 -16.98
C GLY A 100 3.31 15.49 -17.85
N PRO A 101 3.71 16.44 -18.70
CA PRO A 101 4.83 16.28 -19.64
C PRO A 101 6.22 16.21 -18.96
N ASP A 102 6.31 16.63 -17.70
CA ASP A 102 7.50 16.54 -16.84
C ASP A 102 7.49 15.29 -15.96
N GLY A 103 6.53 14.38 -16.16
CA GLY A 103 6.31 13.19 -15.33
C GLY A 103 5.50 13.46 -14.07
N GLU A 104 4.94 14.67 -13.86
CA GLU A 104 4.07 14.97 -12.72
C GLU A 104 2.84 14.05 -12.70
N VAL A 105 2.59 13.36 -11.59
CA VAL A 105 1.41 12.50 -11.41
C VAL A 105 0.47 13.10 -10.37
N LEU A 106 -0.79 13.30 -10.75
CA LEU A 106 -1.88 13.75 -9.88
C LEU A 106 -3.00 12.71 -9.88
N SER A 107 -3.09 11.91 -8.83
CA SER A 107 -4.11 10.86 -8.69
C SER A 107 -5.13 11.18 -7.59
N THR A 108 -6.31 10.59 -7.68
CA THR A 108 -7.33 10.57 -6.62
C THR A 108 -8.27 9.40 -6.78
N ASP A 109 -8.83 8.97 -5.65
CA ASP A 109 -9.95 8.03 -5.66
C ASP A 109 -11.25 8.74 -6.01
N TRP A 110 -12.22 7.95 -6.46
CA TRP A 110 -13.60 8.37 -6.60
C TRP A 110 -14.18 8.89 -5.27
N GLY A 111 -15.04 9.91 -5.37
CA GLY A 111 -15.74 10.49 -4.22
C GLY A 111 -14.86 11.34 -3.27
N VAL A 112 -13.58 11.55 -3.58
CA VAL A 112 -12.72 12.48 -2.83
C VAL A 112 -12.90 13.90 -3.37
N ASP A 113 -13.36 14.80 -2.51
CA ASP A 113 -13.50 16.23 -2.84
C ASP A 113 -12.17 16.85 -3.28
N ALA A 114 -12.20 17.82 -4.20
CA ALA A 114 -11.01 18.55 -4.66
C ALA A 114 -10.24 19.28 -3.53
N GLY A 115 -10.92 19.54 -2.41
CA GLY A 115 -10.34 20.11 -1.19
C GLY A 115 -9.60 19.11 -0.31
N ALA A 116 -9.68 17.81 -0.62
CA ALA A 116 -9.24 16.72 0.22
C ALA A 116 -8.25 15.79 -0.50
N PHE A 117 -7.46 15.06 0.28
CA PHE A 117 -6.43 14.16 -0.23
C PHE A 117 -6.15 13.02 0.75
N LYS A 118 -5.85 11.82 0.24
CA LYS A 118 -5.30 10.71 1.06
C LYS A 118 -3.78 10.85 1.17
N SER A 119 -3.16 10.34 2.22
CA SER A 119 -1.71 10.47 2.48
C SER A 119 -0.81 9.98 1.35
N TRP A 120 -1.22 8.93 0.64
CA TRP A 120 -0.47 8.39 -0.49
C TRP A 120 -0.49 9.31 -1.72
N THR A 121 -1.52 10.14 -1.91
CA THR A 121 -1.66 11.01 -3.11
C THR A 121 -0.62 12.15 -3.19
N PRO A 122 -0.34 12.95 -2.13
CA PRO A 122 0.78 13.89 -2.14
C PRO A 122 2.13 13.17 -2.11
N ALA A 123 2.24 11.96 -1.53
CA ALA A 123 3.47 11.18 -1.57
C ALA A 123 3.85 10.80 -3.01
N ARG A 124 2.89 10.23 -3.75
CA ARG A 124 3.03 9.90 -5.17
C ARG A 124 3.35 11.13 -6.00
N TRP A 125 2.68 12.25 -5.74
CA TRP A 125 2.97 13.52 -6.41
C TRP A 125 4.43 13.96 -6.15
N VAL A 126 4.86 14.08 -4.90
CA VAL A 126 6.23 14.48 -4.55
C VAL A 126 7.26 13.58 -5.23
N ASP A 127 7.05 12.26 -5.22
CA ASP A 127 7.96 11.30 -5.87
C ASP A 127 8.02 11.50 -7.40
N SER A 128 6.89 11.80 -8.04
CA SER A 128 6.81 12.00 -9.50
C SER A 128 7.57 13.24 -9.99
N VAL A 129 7.57 14.34 -9.23
CA VAL A 129 8.18 15.62 -9.64
C VAL A 129 9.50 15.93 -8.95
N ARG A 130 9.97 15.10 -8.01
CA ARG A 130 11.26 15.33 -7.33
C ARG A 130 12.46 15.54 -8.27
N PRO A 131 12.60 14.89 -9.45
CA PRO A 131 13.81 15.04 -10.27
C PRO A 131 13.89 16.43 -10.91
N THR A 132 12.74 17.10 -11.06
CA THR A 132 12.60 18.37 -11.79
C THR A 132 12.32 19.55 -10.87
N ARG A 133 12.01 19.32 -9.59
CA ARG A 133 11.60 20.38 -8.63
C ARG A 133 12.51 20.46 -7.39
N PRO A 134 13.50 21.38 -7.37
CA PRO A 134 14.42 21.55 -6.25
C PRO A 134 13.77 21.75 -4.88
N THR A 135 12.64 22.45 -4.79
CA THR A 135 11.89 22.62 -3.53
C THR A 135 11.36 21.29 -2.99
N LEU A 136 10.80 20.44 -3.86
CA LEU A 136 10.30 19.11 -3.47
C LEU A 136 11.44 18.12 -3.24
N ALA A 137 12.57 18.29 -3.93
CA ALA A 137 13.80 17.56 -3.63
C ALA A 137 14.31 17.85 -2.19
N ARG A 138 14.06 19.05 -1.64
CA ARG A 138 14.37 19.34 -0.22
C ARG A 138 13.47 18.58 0.74
N LEU A 139 12.18 18.43 0.44
CA LEU A 139 11.32 17.53 1.20
C LEU A 139 11.82 16.08 1.08
N TRP A 140 12.20 15.66 -0.13
CA TRP A 140 12.69 14.31 -0.39
C TRP A 140 13.99 13.95 0.35
N ARG A 141 14.85 14.93 0.64
CA ARG A 141 16.04 14.76 1.49
C ARG A 141 15.70 14.09 2.84
N TRP A 142 14.51 14.35 3.36
CA TRP A 142 14.03 13.83 4.63
C TRP A 142 13.25 12.50 4.48
N ARG A 143 13.29 11.88 3.29
CA ARG A 143 12.71 10.58 2.94
C ARG A 143 11.22 10.43 3.25
N PRO A 144 10.36 11.25 2.62
CA PRO A 144 8.93 11.21 2.82
C PRO A 144 8.34 10.02 2.04
N GLY A 145 8.52 8.79 2.52
CA GLY A 145 7.65 7.70 2.11
C GLY A 145 6.20 8.00 2.52
N PRO A 146 5.20 7.32 1.93
CA PRO A 146 3.79 7.57 2.24
C PRO A 146 3.48 7.51 3.75
N ALA A 147 4.12 6.59 4.47
CA ALA A 147 3.94 6.44 5.91
C ALA A 147 4.51 7.63 6.69
N LEU A 148 5.68 8.14 6.30
CA LEU A 148 6.28 9.30 6.96
C LEU A 148 5.51 10.60 6.66
N ILE A 149 4.97 10.74 5.45
CA ILE A 149 4.06 11.84 5.10
C ILE A 149 2.82 11.78 5.99
N GLU A 150 2.22 10.60 6.14
CA GLU A 150 1.05 10.43 7.00
C GLU A 150 1.36 10.75 8.47
N ASP A 151 2.50 10.31 9.00
CA ASP A 151 2.95 10.69 10.34
C ASP A 151 3.12 12.20 10.48
N GLY A 152 3.66 12.85 9.44
CA GLY A 152 3.75 14.30 9.35
C GLY A 152 2.37 14.99 9.36
N PHE A 153 1.33 14.37 8.80
CA PHE A 153 -0.03 14.91 8.86
C PHE A 153 -0.58 14.90 10.28
N GLU A 154 -0.32 13.84 11.03
CA GLU A 154 -0.70 13.78 12.45
C GLU A 154 -0.06 14.93 13.22
N VAL A 155 1.25 15.15 13.06
CA VAL A 155 1.96 16.26 13.71
C VAL A 155 1.39 17.63 13.30
N LEU A 156 1.11 17.83 12.01
CA LEU A 156 0.51 19.08 11.52
C LEU A 156 -0.95 19.24 11.96
N SER A 157 -1.65 18.14 12.24
CA SER A 157 -3.03 18.16 12.74
C SER A 157 -3.13 18.57 14.21
N GLU A 158 -2.14 18.21 15.03
CA GLU A 158 -2.06 18.62 16.44
C GLU A 158 -2.03 20.15 16.61
N VAL A 159 -1.53 20.86 15.60
CA VAL A 159 -1.48 22.33 15.55
C VAL A 159 -2.54 22.95 14.65
N GLY A 160 -3.48 22.14 14.13
CA GLY A 160 -4.64 22.59 13.35
C GLY A 160 -4.31 23.08 11.94
N LEU A 161 -3.19 22.65 11.35
CA LEU A 161 -2.80 23.00 9.97
C LEU A 161 -3.37 22.00 8.95
N VAL A 162 -3.50 20.74 9.34
CA VAL A 162 -4.14 19.67 8.57
C VAL A 162 -5.33 19.15 9.37
N ILE A 163 -6.43 18.82 8.70
CA ILE A 163 -7.69 18.40 9.32
C ILE A 163 -8.10 17.05 8.74
N ARG A 164 -8.42 16.08 9.61
CA ARG A 164 -8.99 14.79 9.21
C ARG A 164 -10.50 14.95 8.98
N THR A 165 -11.03 14.50 7.84
CA THR A 165 -12.46 14.71 7.47
C THR A 165 -13.43 13.67 8.05
N GLY A 166 -13.10 13.07 9.20
CA GLY A 166 -13.99 12.22 9.98
C GLY A 166 -13.23 11.24 10.89
N PRO A 167 -13.94 10.31 11.55
CA PRO A 167 -13.36 9.46 12.59
C PRO A 167 -12.52 8.29 12.05
N ASP A 168 -12.70 7.90 10.78
CA ASP A 168 -12.09 6.68 10.25
C ASP A 168 -10.67 6.93 9.72
N ALA A 169 -9.80 5.94 9.90
CA ALA A 169 -8.40 5.96 9.47
C ALA A 169 -8.21 6.19 7.96
N TRP A 170 -9.20 5.81 7.15
CA TRP A 170 -9.20 5.86 5.69
C TRP A 170 -9.74 7.16 5.10
N ARG A 171 -10.22 8.08 5.95
CA ARG A 171 -10.81 9.32 5.47
C ARG A 171 -9.74 10.30 4.97
N PRO A 172 -10.08 11.09 3.95
CA PRO A 172 -9.20 12.13 3.44
C PRO A 172 -8.76 13.14 4.52
N TRP A 173 -7.66 13.82 4.21
CA TRP A 173 -7.15 14.97 4.91
C TRP A 173 -7.47 16.23 4.11
N THR A 174 -7.63 17.36 4.79
CA THR A 174 -7.74 18.68 4.16
C THR A 174 -6.77 19.63 4.83
N LEU A 175 -6.38 20.68 4.13
CA LEU A 175 -5.70 21.81 4.77
C LEU A 175 -6.69 22.66 5.54
N ALA A 176 -6.21 23.33 6.60
CA ALA A 176 -6.99 24.35 7.27
C ALA A 176 -7.48 25.41 6.25
N PRO A 177 -8.71 25.93 6.35
CA PRO A 177 -9.27 26.84 5.35
C PRO A 177 -8.38 28.05 5.04
N ALA A 178 -7.69 28.59 6.04
CA ALA A 178 -6.75 29.70 5.87
C ALA A 178 -5.51 29.33 5.02
N LEU A 179 -5.11 28.06 4.99
CA LEU A 179 -4.03 27.58 4.12
C LEU A 179 -4.55 27.32 2.70
N VAL A 180 -5.78 26.78 2.57
CA VAL A 180 -6.42 26.58 1.26
C VAL A 180 -6.49 27.88 0.46
N THR A 181 -6.83 29.00 1.10
CA THR A 181 -6.87 30.32 0.42
C THR A 181 -5.50 30.82 -0.06
N ARG A 182 -4.40 30.20 0.37
CA ARG A 182 -3.02 30.51 -0.04
C ARG A 182 -2.43 29.50 -1.03
N ALA A 183 -3.12 28.39 -1.30
CA ALA A 183 -2.60 27.27 -2.08
C ALA A 183 -2.02 27.70 -3.44
N GLY A 184 -2.78 28.49 -4.22
CA GLY A 184 -2.31 28.97 -5.53
C GLY A 184 -1.08 29.89 -5.45
N ARG A 185 -1.01 30.77 -4.43
CA ARG A 185 0.18 31.61 -4.20
C ARG A 185 1.40 30.77 -3.82
N LEU A 186 1.21 29.75 -2.99
CA LEU A 186 2.27 28.82 -2.59
C LEU A 186 2.81 28.03 -3.77
N GLU A 187 1.93 27.48 -4.61
CA GLU A 187 2.29 26.71 -5.80
C GLU A 187 3.14 27.56 -6.77
N ALA A 188 2.66 28.77 -7.09
CA ALA A 188 3.36 29.69 -7.98
C ALA A 188 4.72 30.12 -7.40
N ALA A 189 4.77 30.42 -6.09
CA ALA A 189 6.01 30.82 -5.45
C ALA A 189 7.03 29.66 -5.33
N MET A 190 6.55 28.41 -5.15
CA MET A 190 7.39 27.22 -5.21
C MET A 190 7.99 27.03 -6.61
N ARG A 191 7.19 27.15 -7.67
CA ARG A 191 7.71 27.07 -9.06
C ARG A 191 8.76 28.13 -9.35
N ALA A 192 8.53 29.36 -8.88
CA ALA A 192 9.53 30.41 -8.99
C ALA A 192 10.81 30.07 -8.19
N ALA A 193 10.68 29.51 -6.98
CA ALA A 193 11.83 29.08 -6.18
C ALA A 193 12.61 27.91 -6.82
N ASP A 194 11.93 27.05 -7.58
CA ASP A 194 12.55 25.94 -8.33
C ASP A 194 13.50 26.46 -9.42
N VAL A 195 13.25 27.65 -9.99
CA VAL A 195 14.10 28.25 -11.04
C VAL A 195 14.96 29.42 -10.55
N GLU A 196 14.67 29.98 -9.37
CA GLU A 196 15.41 31.10 -8.77
C GLU A 196 16.18 30.65 -7.51
N PRO A 197 17.50 30.35 -7.62
CA PRO A 197 18.29 29.87 -6.49
C PRO A 197 18.30 30.80 -5.27
N ALA A 198 18.16 32.11 -5.47
CA ALA A 198 18.08 33.09 -4.39
C ALA A 198 16.81 32.92 -3.55
N ARG A 199 15.67 32.67 -4.19
CA ARG A 199 14.39 32.42 -3.52
C ARG A 199 14.41 31.10 -2.77
N LEU A 200 14.97 30.04 -3.37
CA LEU A 200 15.17 28.77 -2.69
C LEU A 200 16.05 28.92 -1.43
N ARG A 201 17.16 29.66 -1.51
CA ARG A 201 18.00 29.96 -0.32
C ARG A 201 17.24 30.72 0.76
N ARG A 202 16.40 31.69 0.37
CA ARG A 202 15.54 32.44 1.30
C ARG A 202 14.57 31.50 2.03
N TRP A 203 13.95 30.57 1.31
CA TRP A 203 13.02 29.60 1.89
C TRP A 203 13.72 28.62 2.83
N ARG A 204 14.88 28.12 2.44
CA ARG A 204 15.73 27.29 3.30
C ARG A 204 16.07 27.99 4.61
N ALA A 205 16.49 29.25 4.55
CA ALA A 205 16.79 30.04 5.75
C ALA A 205 15.56 30.23 6.65
N ALA A 206 14.40 30.55 6.05
CA ALA A 206 13.15 30.70 6.77
C ALA A 206 12.64 29.39 7.40
N LEU A 207 13.02 28.24 6.86
CA LEU A 207 12.68 26.93 7.42
C LEU A 207 13.73 26.38 8.40
N GLY A 208 14.88 27.05 8.54
CA GLY A 208 16.03 26.49 9.27
C GLY A 208 16.65 25.26 8.57
N ASP A 209 16.44 25.09 7.26
CA ASP A 209 16.94 23.97 6.47
C ASP A 209 18.40 24.19 6.03
N THR A 210 19.33 23.85 6.91
CA THR A 210 20.77 23.88 6.67
C THR A 210 21.29 22.53 6.15
N ASP A 211 22.48 22.50 5.57
CA ASP A 211 23.14 21.23 5.17
C ASP A 211 24.03 20.67 6.29
N ASP A 212 23.79 21.09 7.55
CA ASP A 212 24.60 20.70 8.71
C ASP A 212 24.36 19.26 9.13
N ALA A 213 25.44 18.58 9.56
CA ALA A 213 25.38 17.22 10.06
C ALA A 213 24.49 17.07 11.31
N ASP A 214 24.45 18.11 12.16
CA ASP A 214 23.62 18.12 13.36
C ASP A 214 22.12 18.06 13.04
N LEU A 215 21.68 18.73 11.96
CA LEU A 215 20.29 18.68 11.52
C LEU A 215 19.92 17.29 10.97
N ALA A 216 20.84 16.67 10.22
CA ALA A 216 20.66 15.29 9.76
C ALA A 216 20.59 14.30 10.93
N ALA A 217 21.47 14.45 11.93
CA ALA A 217 21.45 13.66 13.15
C ALA A 217 20.16 13.86 13.95
N ALA A 218 19.67 15.10 14.07
CA ALA A 218 18.40 15.40 14.73
C ALA A 218 17.20 14.75 14.00
N HIS A 219 17.18 14.77 12.67
CA HIS A 219 16.16 14.09 11.88
C HIS A 219 16.20 12.57 12.08
N HIS A 220 17.39 11.96 12.05
CA HIS A 220 17.54 10.52 12.30
C HIS A 220 17.08 10.15 13.71
N ALA A 221 17.45 10.93 14.73
CA ALA A 221 16.99 10.71 16.09
C ALA A 221 15.46 10.81 16.20
N TRP A 222 14.86 11.80 15.52
CA TRP A 222 13.41 11.95 15.45
C TRP A 222 12.74 10.72 14.79
N LEU A 223 13.24 10.26 13.64
CA LEU A 223 12.74 9.04 12.97
C LEU A 223 12.76 7.80 13.87
N GLN A 224 13.89 7.58 14.55
CA GLN A 224 14.02 6.46 15.49
C GLN A 224 13.03 6.58 16.65
N GLU A 225 12.77 7.78 17.15
CA GLU A 225 11.76 8.00 18.19
C GLU A 225 10.34 7.74 17.68
N ARG A 226 10.02 8.14 16.45
CA ARG A 226 8.73 7.82 15.82
C ARG A 226 8.54 6.31 15.65
N ALA A 227 9.57 5.58 15.23
CA ALA A 227 9.51 4.11 15.17
C ALA A 227 9.26 3.43 16.53
N ARG A 228 9.49 4.12 17.66
CA ARG A 228 9.19 3.61 19.00
C ARG A 228 7.79 4.01 19.47
N THR A 229 7.37 5.23 19.17
CA THR A 229 6.23 5.88 19.84
C THR A 229 5.01 6.12 18.96
N ALA A 230 5.17 6.13 17.63
CA ALA A 230 4.06 6.41 16.72
C ALA A 230 3.00 5.29 16.78
N PRO A 231 1.70 5.62 16.71
CA PRO A 231 0.62 4.62 16.67
C PRO A 231 0.76 3.63 15.51
N ARG A 232 1.30 4.10 14.37
CA ARG A 232 1.54 3.30 13.16
C ARG A 232 3.03 3.05 12.91
N ARG A 233 3.81 2.88 13.98
CA ARG A 233 5.26 2.66 13.93
C ARG A 233 5.72 1.56 12.97
N GLY A 234 4.91 0.52 12.75
CA GLY A 234 5.19 -0.52 11.76
C GLY A 234 5.39 0.04 10.36
N ASN A 235 4.54 0.98 9.94
CA ASN A 235 4.59 1.55 8.60
C ASN A 235 5.83 2.44 8.37
N LEU A 236 6.53 2.85 9.43
CA LEU A 236 7.72 3.71 9.35
C LEU A 236 9.02 2.91 9.30
N LEU A 237 8.97 1.58 9.45
CA LEU A 237 10.17 0.77 9.63
C LEU A 237 11.08 0.80 8.40
N ASP A 238 10.52 0.71 7.19
CA ASP A 238 11.30 0.76 5.95
C ASP A 238 12.12 2.04 5.84
N GLU A 239 11.49 3.21 6.05
CA GLU A 239 12.15 4.50 5.94
C GLU A 239 13.21 4.68 7.04
N VAL A 240 12.88 4.29 8.28
CA VAL A 240 13.77 4.41 9.43
C VAL A 240 14.99 3.50 9.27
N LEU A 241 14.81 2.24 8.90
CA LEU A 241 15.89 1.28 8.71
C LEU A 241 16.80 1.66 7.54
N ALA A 242 16.27 2.29 6.50
CA ALA A 242 17.06 2.70 5.35
C ALA A 242 18.07 3.84 5.65
N VAL A 243 17.97 4.51 6.80
CA VAL A 243 18.94 5.53 7.29
C VAL A 243 19.62 5.17 8.60
N THR A 244 19.21 4.05 9.22
CA THR A 244 19.69 3.66 10.55
C THR A 244 20.78 2.60 10.42
N PRO A 245 21.90 2.71 11.17
CA PRO A 245 22.90 1.63 11.23
C PRO A 245 22.26 0.30 11.61
N ALA A 246 22.76 -0.81 11.06
CA ALA A 246 22.15 -2.13 11.23
C ALA A 246 21.96 -2.49 12.72
N GLU A 247 22.94 -2.20 13.57
CA GLU A 247 22.88 -2.51 15.00
C GLU A 247 21.69 -1.82 15.67
N VAL A 248 21.50 -0.53 15.39
CA VAL A 248 20.38 0.26 15.92
C VAL A 248 19.05 -0.16 15.29
N GLY A 249 19.06 -0.52 14.00
CA GLY A 249 17.87 -1.03 13.30
C GLY A 249 17.38 -2.34 13.91
N LEU A 250 18.30 -3.26 14.22
CA LEU A 250 17.98 -4.52 14.88
C LEU A 250 17.42 -4.29 16.29
N GLU A 251 17.97 -3.33 17.05
CA GLU A 251 17.43 -2.96 18.37
C GLU A 251 15.99 -2.42 18.28
N LEU A 252 15.68 -1.59 17.28
CA LEU A 252 14.32 -1.10 17.03
C LEU A 252 13.36 -2.24 16.72
N LEU A 253 13.76 -3.16 15.84
CA LEU A 253 12.95 -4.32 15.48
C LEU A 253 12.70 -5.21 16.71
N ARG A 254 13.74 -5.53 17.49
CA ARG A 254 13.60 -6.31 18.73
C ARG A 254 12.68 -5.67 19.75
N ALA A 255 12.78 -4.35 19.93
CA ALA A 255 11.90 -3.60 20.82
C ALA A 255 10.43 -3.71 20.39
N LEU A 256 10.16 -3.62 19.07
CA LEU A 256 8.82 -3.81 18.53
C LEU A 256 8.30 -5.23 18.75
N LEU A 257 9.11 -6.25 18.45
CA LEU A 257 8.76 -7.66 18.64
C LEU A 257 8.55 -8.07 20.09
N SER A 258 9.11 -7.33 21.04
CA SER A 258 8.92 -7.54 22.48
C SER A 258 7.70 -6.78 23.04
N GLY A 259 7.15 -5.82 22.28
CA GLY A 259 6.01 -4.98 22.69
C GLY A 259 4.65 -5.63 22.47
N PRO A 260 3.55 -4.85 22.50
CA PRO A 260 2.22 -5.33 22.11
C PRO A 260 2.20 -5.88 20.67
N VAL A 261 1.37 -6.90 20.43
CA VAL A 261 1.21 -7.47 19.08
C VAL A 261 0.26 -6.57 18.28
N ASP A 262 0.77 -6.06 17.16
CA ASP A 262 0.04 -5.22 16.21
C ASP A 262 0.48 -5.57 14.76
N TYR A 263 -0.11 -4.93 13.76
CA TYR A 263 0.30 -5.11 12.36
C TYR A 263 1.80 -4.87 12.14
N GLY A 264 2.38 -3.88 12.85
CA GLY A 264 3.79 -3.54 12.77
C GLY A 264 4.71 -4.65 13.25
N THR A 265 4.27 -5.49 14.19
CA THR A 265 5.05 -6.67 14.59
C THR A 265 5.25 -7.65 13.43
N GLY A 266 4.22 -7.89 12.62
CA GLY A 266 4.34 -8.76 11.44
C GLY A 266 5.29 -8.18 10.39
N HIS A 267 5.19 -6.88 10.12
CA HIS A 267 6.08 -6.21 9.17
C HIS A 267 7.54 -6.18 9.68
N ALA A 268 7.78 -6.03 10.99
CA ALA A 268 9.13 -6.19 11.54
C ALA A 268 9.71 -7.58 11.31
N VAL A 269 8.91 -8.64 11.44
CA VAL A 269 9.36 -10.01 11.14
C VAL A 269 9.65 -10.16 9.65
N GLU A 270 8.80 -9.62 8.78
CA GLU A 270 9.03 -9.59 7.33
C GLU A 270 10.39 -8.96 7.00
N LEU A 271 10.68 -7.80 7.58
CA LEU A 271 11.97 -7.12 7.39
C LEU A 271 13.16 -7.93 7.89
N LEU A 272 13.00 -8.69 8.98
CA LEU A 272 14.04 -9.57 9.51
C LEU A 272 14.30 -10.80 8.63
N ARG A 273 13.39 -11.18 7.72
CA ARG A 273 13.61 -12.31 6.80
C ARG A 273 14.78 -12.05 5.86
N ASP A 274 15.07 -10.79 5.52
CA ASP A 274 16.26 -10.40 4.74
C ASP A 274 17.54 -10.99 5.37
N ALA A 275 18.35 -11.68 4.55
CA ALA A 275 19.59 -12.35 4.95
C ALA A 275 20.64 -11.42 5.57
N ARG A 276 20.52 -10.09 5.39
CA ARG A 276 21.36 -9.09 6.06
C ARG A 276 21.21 -9.10 7.57
N TRP A 277 20.07 -9.56 8.09
CA TRP A 277 19.80 -9.59 9.52
C TRP A 277 20.24 -10.92 10.15
N PRO A 278 20.87 -10.88 11.34
CA PRO A 278 21.16 -12.08 12.09
C PRO A 278 19.86 -12.71 12.61
N ASP A 279 19.97 -13.96 13.05
CA ASP A 279 18.85 -14.65 13.68
C ASP A 279 18.37 -13.90 14.94
N CYS A 280 17.06 -13.82 15.12
CA CYS A 280 16.40 -12.96 16.09
C CYS A 280 15.50 -13.80 17.00
N ALA A 281 15.95 -14.04 18.24
CA ALA A 281 15.25 -14.88 19.20
C ALA A 281 13.87 -14.31 19.59
N GLU A 282 13.69 -12.99 19.46
CA GLU A 282 12.45 -12.29 19.69
C GLU A 282 11.33 -12.73 18.74
N VAL A 283 11.64 -13.21 17.53
CA VAL A 283 10.64 -13.77 16.60
C VAL A 283 10.08 -15.09 17.15
N VAL A 284 10.93 -15.94 17.71
CA VAL A 284 10.50 -17.18 18.37
C VAL A 284 9.66 -16.88 19.60
N ALA A 285 10.08 -15.90 20.41
CA ALA A 285 9.33 -15.45 21.58
C ALA A 285 7.95 -14.89 21.19
N LEU A 286 7.87 -14.10 20.11
CA LEU A 286 6.62 -13.61 19.54
C LEU A 286 5.71 -14.76 19.12
N LEU A 287 6.21 -15.72 18.35
CA LEU A 287 5.39 -16.85 17.89
C LEU A 287 4.78 -17.65 19.05
N ARG A 288 5.52 -17.84 20.14
CA ARG A 288 5.06 -18.58 21.33
C ARG A 288 3.91 -17.89 22.08
N ARG A 289 3.84 -16.55 22.03
CA ARG A 289 2.81 -15.77 22.75
C ARG A 289 1.60 -15.41 21.91
N LEU A 290 1.68 -15.55 20.59
CA LEU A 290 0.55 -15.27 19.70
C LEU A 290 -0.66 -16.15 20.03
N GLY A 291 -1.82 -15.53 20.22
CA GLY A 291 -3.12 -16.17 20.32
C GLY A 291 -3.90 -16.11 19.00
N PRO A 292 -5.08 -16.76 18.93
CA PRO A 292 -5.96 -16.72 17.75
C PRO A 292 -6.60 -15.34 17.53
N GLU A 293 -6.65 -14.49 18.56
CA GLU A 293 -7.21 -13.13 18.50
C GLU A 293 -6.17 -12.08 18.07
N ASP A 294 -4.90 -12.46 17.97
CA ASP A 294 -3.84 -11.55 17.53
C ASP A 294 -3.88 -11.35 16.00
N PRO A 295 -3.31 -10.25 15.48
CA PRO A 295 -3.21 -10.02 14.05
C PRO A 295 -2.60 -11.22 13.30
N PRO A 296 -3.33 -11.86 12.36
CA PRO A 296 -2.89 -13.11 11.74
C PRO A 296 -1.60 -12.96 10.91
N PHE A 297 -1.36 -11.75 10.39
CA PHE A 297 -0.14 -11.41 9.64
C PHE A 297 1.14 -11.66 10.45
N ALA A 298 1.15 -11.34 11.75
CA ALA A 298 2.32 -11.55 12.59
C ALA A 298 2.66 -13.04 12.74
N GLY A 299 1.65 -13.89 12.87
CA GLY A 299 1.81 -15.35 12.94
C GLY A 299 2.36 -15.92 11.64
N ALA A 300 1.79 -15.53 10.50
CA ALA A 300 2.24 -15.97 9.19
C ALA A 300 3.71 -15.59 8.94
N GLN A 301 4.10 -14.34 9.23
CA GLN A 301 5.48 -13.89 9.05
C GLN A 301 6.46 -14.60 10.02
N CYS A 302 6.07 -14.85 11.27
CA CYS A 302 6.88 -15.64 12.20
C CYS A 302 7.13 -17.06 11.69
N LEU A 303 6.09 -17.73 11.18
CA LEU A 303 6.23 -19.08 10.61
C LEU A 303 7.16 -19.07 9.41
N ALA A 304 6.98 -18.14 8.47
CA ALA A 304 7.86 -17.99 7.31
C ALA A 304 9.32 -17.79 7.75
N TYR A 305 9.57 -16.86 8.67
CA TYR A 305 10.90 -16.62 9.21
C TYR A 305 11.54 -17.87 9.82
N LEU A 306 10.82 -18.58 10.70
CA LEU A 306 11.36 -19.79 11.36
C LEU A 306 11.66 -20.90 10.34
N PHE A 307 10.77 -21.13 9.37
CA PHE A 307 10.97 -22.16 8.34
C PHE A 307 12.12 -21.84 7.38
N GLU A 308 12.21 -20.59 6.91
CA GLU A 308 13.28 -20.13 6.01
C GLU A 308 14.66 -20.17 6.67
N ARG A 309 14.72 -19.90 7.98
CA ARG A 309 15.96 -19.93 8.77
C ARG A 309 16.27 -21.30 9.37
N GLY A 310 15.35 -22.26 9.28
CA GLY A 310 15.51 -23.58 9.90
C GLY A 310 15.53 -23.55 11.44
N LEU A 311 14.84 -22.58 12.05
CA LEU A 311 14.83 -22.35 13.49
C LEU A 311 13.64 -23.02 14.15
N GLU A 312 13.88 -23.68 15.29
CA GLU A 312 12.86 -24.32 16.13
C GLU A 312 11.82 -25.17 15.34
N PRO A 313 12.23 -26.11 14.45
CA PRO A 313 11.30 -26.80 13.56
C PRO A 313 10.08 -27.48 14.23
N PRO A 314 10.22 -28.13 15.41
CA PRO A 314 9.06 -28.70 16.11
C PRO A 314 8.03 -27.64 16.50
N LEU A 315 8.47 -26.49 16.99
CA LEU A 315 7.59 -25.38 17.35
C LEU A 315 6.92 -24.79 16.11
N ALA A 316 7.67 -24.55 15.03
CA ALA A 316 7.14 -24.00 13.79
C ALA A 316 6.03 -24.89 13.21
N ARG A 317 6.24 -26.21 13.19
CA ARG A 317 5.24 -27.19 12.72
C ARG A 317 4.00 -27.22 13.61
N GLN A 318 4.18 -27.22 14.93
CA GLN A 318 3.05 -27.17 15.86
C GLN A 318 2.22 -25.89 15.64
N ARG A 319 2.88 -24.74 15.60
CA ARG A 319 2.22 -23.43 15.47
C ARG A 319 1.59 -23.24 14.10
N LEU A 320 2.16 -23.81 13.05
CA LEU A 320 1.55 -23.84 11.72
C LEU A 320 0.18 -24.51 11.75
N LEU A 321 0.06 -25.68 12.39
CA LEU A 321 -1.22 -26.39 12.51
C LEU A 321 -2.24 -25.59 13.34
N GLU A 322 -1.81 -25.01 14.46
CA GLU A 322 -2.67 -24.21 15.33
C GLU A 322 -3.20 -22.95 14.62
N LEU A 323 -2.34 -22.22 13.91
CA LEU A 323 -2.72 -21.00 13.19
C LEU A 323 -3.52 -21.31 11.91
N ALA A 324 -3.20 -22.41 11.22
CA ALA A 324 -4.01 -22.86 10.08
C ALA A 324 -5.41 -23.29 10.51
N ALA A 325 -5.59 -23.87 11.69
CA ALA A 325 -6.90 -24.30 12.18
C ALA A 325 -7.90 -23.15 12.40
N VAL A 326 -7.43 -21.90 12.53
CA VAL A 326 -8.28 -20.70 12.62
C VAL A 326 -9.07 -20.55 11.31
N GLN A 327 -10.39 -20.63 11.39
CA GLN A 327 -11.28 -20.52 10.23
C GLN A 327 -11.57 -19.07 9.86
N GLN A 328 -11.68 -18.20 10.86
CA GLN A 328 -11.95 -16.77 10.68
C GLN A 328 -11.02 -15.98 11.60
N ALA A 329 -10.18 -15.14 11.00
CA ALA A 329 -9.29 -14.27 11.75
C ALA A 329 -9.99 -12.95 12.12
N PRO A 330 -9.63 -12.30 13.24
CA PRO A 330 -10.23 -11.02 13.64
C PRO A 330 -10.12 -9.96 12.54
N GLY A 331 -11.23 -9.32 12.21
CA GLY A 331 -11.30 -8.28 11.18
C GLY A 331 -11.48 -8.80 9.75
N PHE A 332 -11.57 -10.12 9.54
CA PHE A 332 -11.71 -10.73 8.22
C PHE A 332 -12.95 -11.64 8.14
N GLY A 333 -13.46 -11.87 6.92
CA GLY A 333 -14.54 -12.83 6.63
C GLY A 333 -14.09 -14.30 6.58
N GLY A 334 -12.82 -14.56 6.87
CA GLY A 334 -12.18 -15.88 6.84
C GLY A 334 -10.74 -15.76 7.34
N ASN A 335 -9.91 -16.78 7.10
CA ASN A 335 -8.48 -16.71 7.38
C ASN A 335 -7.71 -16.41 6.08
N PRO A 336 -7.14 -15.19 5.93
CA PRO A 336 -6.49 -14.77 4.71
C PRO A 336 -5.12 -15.44 4.47
N PHE A 337 -4.63 -16.28 5.39
CA PHE A 337 -3.32 -16.93 5.30
C PHE A 337 -3.40 -18.46 5.11
N HIS A 338 -4.58 -19.02 4.80
CA HIS A 338 -4.68 -20.46 4.53
C HIS A 338 -3.76 -20.90 3.38
N SER A 339 -3.68 -20.12 2.31
CA SER A 339 -2.76 -20.33 1.20
C SER A 339 -1.30 -20.25 1.63
N ASP A 340 -0.88 -19.20 2.35
CA ASP A 340 0.49 -19.07 2.85
C ASP A 340 0.90 -20.24 3.76
N HIS A 341 0.01 -20.69 4.66
CA HIS A 341 0.26 -21.84 5.51
C HIS A 341 0.46 -23.13 4.68
N ALA A 342 -0.36 -23.34 3.66
CA ALA A 342 -0.24 -24.49 2.76
C ALA A 342 1.06 -24.42 1.93
N LEU A 343 1.41 -23.24 1.41
CA LEU A 343 2.65 -22.99 0.68
C LEU A 343 3.90 -23.23 1.55
N LEU A 344 3.90 -22.76 2.80
CA LEU A 344 4.97 -23.05 3.76
C LEU A 344 5.11 -24.55 4.02
N ALA A 345 3.99 -25.27 4.18
CA ALA A 345 4.02 -26.72 4.36
C ALA A 345 4.56 -27.45 3.13
N LEU A 346 4.15 -27.05 1.92
CA LEU A 346 4.64 -27.66 0.67
C LEU A 346 6.17 -27.61 0.54
N VAL A 347 6.79 -26.55 1.05
CA VAL A 347 8.24 -26.33 0.98
C VAL A 347 8.98 -26.94 2.18
N HIS A 348 8.47 -26.77 3.40
CA HIS A 348 9.23 -27.03 4.62
C HIS A 348 8.68 -28.16 5.52
N ALA A 349 7.43 -28.59 5.31
CA ALA A 349 6.77 -29.64 6.08
C ALA A 349 5.79 -30.44 5.19
N PRO A 350 6.31 -31.15 4.15
CA PRO A 350 5.48 -31.76 3.12
C PRO A 350 4.52 -32.82 3.65
N GLU A 351 4.78 -33.38 4.83
CA GLU A 351 3.86 -34.30 5.50
C GLU A 351 2.56 -33.64 5.98
N LEU A 352 2.56 -32.32 6.20
CA LEU A 352 1.39 -31.54 6.60
C LEU A 352 0.66 -30.94 5.40
N ALA A 353 1.35 -30.81 4.26
CA ALA A 353 0.88 -30.08 3.09
C ALA A 353 -0.46 -30.59 2.54
N PRO A 354 -0.75 -31.90 2.40
CA PRO A 354 -2.01 -32.35 1.79
C PRO A 354 -3.25 -31.81 2.50
N ALA A 355 -3.25 -31.85 3.84
CA ALA A 355 -4.38 -31.36 4.63
C ALA A 355 -4.53 -29.83 4.54
N LEU A 356 -3.42 -29.09 4.53
CA LEU A 356 -3.46 -27.63 4.45
C LEU A 356 -3.82 -27.13 3.04
N VAL A 357 -3.35 -27.79 1.98
CA VAL A 357 -3.75 -27.52 0.59
C VAL A 357 -5.27 -27.71 0.44
N GLU A 358 -5.78 -28.83 0.95
CA GLU A 358 -7.22 -29.12 0.97
C GLU A 358 -8.05 -28.07 1.71
N GLN A 359 -7.48 -27.50 2.78
CA GLN A 359 -8.13 -26.43 3.53
C GLN A 359 -8.10 -25.10 2.76
N ALA A 360 -6.95 -24.75 2.18
CA ALA A 360 -6.79 -23.52 1.39
C ALA A 360 -7.71 -23.49 0.17
N LEU A 361 -7.84 -24.61 -0.55
CA LEU A 361 -8.78 -24.76 -1.68
C LEU A 361 -10.26 -24.65 -1.27
N ARG A 362 -10.57 -24.71 0.03
CA ARG A 362 -11.93 -24.56 0.58
C ARG A 362 -12.08 -23.30 1.41
N SER A 363 -11.10 -22.40 1.37
CA SER A 363 -11.13 -21.17 2.15
C SER A 363 -12.32 -20.32 1.72
N SER A 364 -12.96 -19.67 2.70
CA SER A 364 -13.95 -18.63 2.43
C SER A 364 -13.32 -17.34 1.89
N VAL A 365 -11.99 -17.24 1.87
CA VAL A 365 -11.23 -16.14 1.30
C VAL A 365 -10.84 -16.49 -0.14
N PRO A 366 -11.43 -15.84 -1.17
CA PRO A 366 -11.21 -16.22 -2.55
C PRO A 366 -9.75 -16.15 -3.02
N LEU A 367 -9.01 -15.16 -2.51
CA LEU A 367 -7.58 -15.02 -2.78
C LEU A 367 -6.77 -16.26 -2.36
N CYS A 368 -7.10 -16.90 -1.23
CA CYS A 368 -6.43 -18.13 -0.82
C CYS A 368 -6.69 -19.29 -1.80
N VAL A 369 -7.90 -19.37 -2.37
CA VAL A 369 -8.26 -20.40 -3.35
C VAL A 369 -7.51 -20.15 -4.65
N LEU A 370 -7.48 -18.89 -5.13
CA LEU A 370 -6.72 -18.47 -6.32
C LEU A 370 -5.23 -18.81 -6.20
N GLU A 371 -4.58 -18.39 -5.11
CA GLU A 371 -3.16 -18.64 -4.88
C GLU A 371 -2.85 -20.14 -4.79
N MET A 372 -3.68 -20.91 -4.09
CA MET A 372 -3.47 -22.35 -3.99
C MET A 372 -3.75 -23.04 -5.33
N ALA A 373 -4.74 -22.60 -6.10
CA ALA A 373 -5.01 -23.15 -7.42
C ALA A 373 -3.84 -22.87 -8.39
N ALA A 374 -3.34 -21.64 -8.43
CA ALA A 374 -2.15 -21.25 -9.18
C ALA A 374 -0.91 -22.07 -8.79
N ALA A 375 -0.66 -22.26 -7.49
CA ALA A 375 0.44 -23.07 -7.00
C ALA A 375 0.35 -24.54 -7.44
N LEU A 376 -0.85 -25.12 -7.47
CA LEU A 376 -1.07 -26.49 -7.93
C LEU A 376 -0.85 -26.64 -9.44
N VAL A 377 -1.21 -25.63 -10.24
CA VAL A 377 -0.87 -25.58 -11.67
C VAL A 377 0.65 -25.52 -11.89
N ILE A 378 1.38 -24.75 -11.07
CA ILE A 378 2.85 -24.68 -11.16
C ILE A 378 3.50 -26.02 -10.77
N ILE A 379 2.93 -26.72 -9.79
CA ILE A 379 3.44 -28.01 -9.33
C ILE A 379 3.27 -29.09 -10.42
N ASP A 380 2.17 -29.07 -11.16
CA ASP A 380 1.93 -29.95 -12.32
C ASP A 380 2.18 -31.44 -12.03
N GLU A 381 1.58 -31.93 -10.94
CA GLU A 381 1.67 -33.33 -10.50
C GLU A 381 0.28 -33.98 -10.46
N PRO A 382 0.14 -35.30 -10.68
CA PRO A 382 -1.17 -35.95 -10.71
C PRO A 382 -2.03 -35.72 -9.46
N TRP A 383 -1.41 -35.62 -8.27
CA TRP A 383 -2.14 -35.37 -7.03
C TRP A 383 -2.70 -33.94 -6.96
N ALA A 384 -2.08 -32.98 -7.64
CA ALA A 384 -2.50 -31.58 -7.71
C ALA A 384 -3.81 -31.47 -8.51
N THR A 385 -3.87 -32.08 -9.70
CA THR A 385 -5.09 -32.20 -10.51
C THR A 385 -6.23 -32.85 -9.72
N HIS A 386 -5.93 -33.90 -8.94
CA HIS A 386 -6.92 -34.56 -8.09
C HIS A 386 -7.43 -33.65 -6.96
N ALA A 387 -6.55 -32.87 -6.33
CA ALA A 387 -6.93 -31.92 -5.30
C ALA A 387 -7.87 -30.84 -5.86
N LEU A 388 -7.51 -30.24 -7.00
CA LEU A 388 -8.33 -29.26 -7.72
C LEU A 388 -9.70 -29.84 -8.12
N THR A 389 -9.70 -31.03 -8.73
CA THR A 389 -10.95 -31.70 -9.16
C THR A 389 -11.89 -31.96 -8.00
N ARG A 390 -11.35 -32.38 -6.85
CA ARG A 390 -12.15 -32.65 -5.66
C ARG A 390 -12.69 -31.34 -5.05
N ALA A 391 -11.88 -30.28 -5.00
CA ALA A 391 -12.33 -28.99 -4.51
C ALA A 391 -13.45 -28.41 -5.38
N LEU A 392 -13.35 -28.50 -6.72
CA LEU A 392 -14.37 -28.04 -7.64
C LEU A 392 -15.71 -28.80 -7.49
N ALA A 393 -15.67 -30.05 -7.02
CA ALA A 393 -16.87 -30.86 -6.79
C ALA A 393 -17.63 -30.49 -5.50
N ASP A 394 -17.03 -29.70 -4.60
CA ASP A 394 -17.69 -29.28 -3.37
C ASP A 394 -18.80 -28.26 -3.68
N PRO A 395 -19.95 -28.33 -2.98
CA PRO A 395 -21.07 -27.45 -3.29
C PRO A 395 -20.78 -26.00 -2.87
N ARG A 396 -20.91 -25.08 -3.84
CA ARG A 396 -20.99 -23.62 -3.68
C ARG A 396 -19.82 -22.98 -2.94
N GLN A 397 -18.74 -22.67 -3.67
CA GLN A 397 -17.80 -21.62 -3.28
C GLN A 397 -17.82 -20.50 -4.32
N ALA A 398 -17.75 -19.23 -3.87
CA ALA A 398 -17.55 -18.06 -4.72
C ALA A 398 -16.34 -18.20 -5.68
N SER A 399 -15.36 -19.01 -5.28
CA SER A 399 -14.07 -19.20 -5.93
C SER A 399 -14.03 -20.33 -6.97
N HIS A 400 -15.18 -20.91 -7.38
CA HIS A 400 -15.21 -22.00 -8.37
C HIS A 400 -14.53 -21.62 -9.69
N ALA A 401 -14.67 -20.36 -10.11
CA ALA A 401 -14.10 -19.88 -11.36
C ALA A 401 -12.57 -20.07 -11.39
N TYR A 402 -11.86 -19.78 -10.30
CA TYR A 402 -10.42 -19.98 -10.19
C TYR A 402 -10.01 -21.47 -10.27
N LEU A 403 -10.79 -22.36 -9.65
CA LEU A 403 -10.55 -23.81 -9.70
C LEU A 403 -10.78 -24.36 -11.11
N ALA A 404 -11.84 -23.90 -11.79
CA ALA A 404 -12.13 -24.27 -13.17
C ALA A 404 -11.05 -23.75 -14.13
N ALA A 405 -10.64 -22.47 -14.00
CA ALA A 405 -9.53 -21.87 -14.73
C ALA A 405 -8.24 -22.70 -14.58
N ALA A 406 -7.88 -23.04 -13.33
CA ALA A 406 -6.70 -23.85 -13.04
C ALA A 406 -6.76 -25.24 -13.70
N LEU A 407 -7.91 -25.92 -13.67
CA LEU A 407 -8.08 -27.23 -14.30
C LEU A 407 -8.08 -27.18 -15.83
N ARG A 408 -8.53 -26.08 -16.45
CA ARG A 408 -8.36 -25.88 -17.91
C ARG A 408 -6.88 -25.72 -18.25
N ARG A 409 -6.15 -24.98 -17.41
CA ARG A 409 -4.73 -24.66 -17.58
C ARG A 409 -3.79 -25.85 -17.40
N ASP A 410 -4.09 -26.73 -16.45
CA ASP A 410 -3.36 -27.97 -16.13
C ASP A 410 -3.19 -28.90 -17.35
N GLY A 411 -3.98 -28.73 -18.42
CA GLY A 411 -3.76 -29.40 -19.69
C GLY A 411 -4.14 -30.89 -19.72
N THR A 412 -4.55 -31.46 -18.58
CA THR A 412 -5.05 -32.83 -18.49
C THR A 412 -6.46 -32.97 -19.04
N ASP A 413 -6.75 -34.11 -19.68
CA ASP A 413 -8.08 -34.43 -20.19
C ASP A 413 -9.16 -34.46 -19.10
N LEU A 414 -8.79 -34.96 -17.91
CA LEU A 414 -9.68 -35.01 -16.76
C LEU A 414 -9.99 -33.59 -16.26
N GLY A 415 -8.97 -32.74 -16.13
CA GLY A 415 -9.13 -31.36 -15.68
C GLY A 415 -10.04 -30.55 -16.61
N ARG A 416 -9.76 -30.58 -17.92
CA ARG A 416 -10.61 -29.92 -18.93
C ARG A 416 -12.07 -30.36 -18.84
N ARG A 417 -12.33 -31.68 -18.85
CA ARG A 417 -13.71 -32.21 -18.76
C ARG A 417 -14.43 -31.78 -17.49
N ARG A 418 -13.72 -31.67 -16.36
CA ARG A 418 -14.30 -31.23 -15.08
C ARG A 418 -14.61 -29.74 -15.06
N ALA A 419 -13.69 -28.91 -15.56
CA ALA A 419 -13.91 -27.47 -15.71
C ALA A 419 -14.99 -27.12 -16.75
N ASP A 420 -15.19 -27.97 -17.76
CA ASP A 420 -16.25 -27.82 -18.75
C ASP A 420 -17.62 -28.30 -18.25
N ALA A 421 -17.62 -29.30 -17.35
CA ALA A 421 -18.84 -29.78 -16.72
C ALA A 421 -19.30 -28.91 -15.54
N ASP A 422 -18.48 -27.99 -15.04
CA ASP A 422 -18.89 -27.08 -13.98
C ASP A 422 -19.90 -26.06 -14.51
N THR A 423 -21.13 -26.18 -14.02
CA THR A 423 -22.25 -25.31 -14.40
C THR A 423 -22.31 -24.03 -13.57
N ASN A 424 -21.43 -23.85 -12.57
CA ASN A 424 -21.38 -22.68 -11.71
C ASN A 424 -20.59 -21.51 -12.34
N ARG A 425 -20.52 -21.44 -13.68
CA ARG A 425 -19.60 -20.54 -14.40
C ARG A 425 -19.82 -19.05 -14.13
N MET A 426 -21.05 -18.62 -13.88
CA MET A 426 -21.36 -17.23 -13.53
C MET A 426 -22.62 -17.17 -12.67
N PRO A 427 -22.66 -16.32 -11.63
CA PRO A 427 -23.92 -15.93 -11.01
C PRO A 427 -24.84 -15.33 -12.08
N ALA A 428 -26.10 -15.76 -12.15
CA ALA A 428 -27.08 -15.10 -13.01
C ALA A 428 -27.33 -13.69 -12.46
N ARG A 429 -26.89 -12.67 -13.19
CA ARG A 429 -27.11 -11.27 -12.80
C ARG A 429 -28.59 -10.92 -12.87
N ALA A 430 -29.09 -10.27 -11.82
CA ALA A 430 -30.42 -9.68 -11.87
C ALA A 430 -30.38 -8.48 -12.84
N PRO A 431 -31.32 -8.36 -13.81
CA PRO A 431 -31.29 -7.29 -14.81
C PRO A 431 -31.28 -5.87 -14.24
N ASP A 432 -31.69 -5.69 -12.98
CA ASP A 432 -31.79 -4.43 -12.25
C ASP A 432 -30.66 -4.22 -11.21
N ALA A 433 -29.70 -5.14 -11.10
CA ALA A 433 -28.59 -5.01 -10.16
C ALA A 433 -27.60 -3.92 -10.60
N VAL A 434 -27.38 -2.93 -9.72
CA VAL A 434 -26.37 -1.88 -9.91
C VAL A 434 -25.01 -2.39 -9.44
N GLY A 435 -23.98 -2.25 -10.28
CA GLY A 435 -22.62 -2.73 -10.03
C GLY A 435 -22.44 -4.24 -10.27
N TYR A 436 -21.22 -4.72 -10.04
CA TYR A 436 -20.86 -6.14 -10.10
C TYR A 436 -20.59 -6.66 -8.68
N SER A 437 -21.06 -7.86 -8.39
CA SER A 437 -20.63 -8.59 -7.20
C SER A 437 -19.21 -9.11 -7.38
N PHE A 438 -18.51 -9.35 -6.27
CA PHE A 438 -17.18 -9.96 -6.29
C PHE A 438 -17.17 -11.30 -7.06
N ASP A 439 -18.22 -12.11 -6.94
CA ASP A 439 -18.33 -13.40 -7.63
C ASP A 439 -18.43 -13.23 -9.15
N GLU A 440 -19.07 -12.16 -9.63
CA GLU A 440 -19.13 -11.83 -11.06
C GLU A 440 -17.77 -11.37 -11.58
N VAL A 441 -17.09 -10.48 -10.84
CA VAL A 441 -15.74 -10.01 -11.19
C VAL A 441 -14.74 -11.18 -11.20
N ALA A 442 -14.78 -12.02 -10.16
CA ALA A 442 -13.93 -13.20 -10.05
C ALA A 442 -14.20 -14.21 -11.16
N ALA A 443 -15.45 -14.37 -11.59
CA ALA A 443 -15.82 -15.26 -12.68
C ALA A 443 -15.34 -14.75 -14.04
N ALA A 444 -15.51 -13.45 -14.31
CA ALA A 444 -15.08 -12.82 -15.56
C ALA A 444 -13.54 -12.81 -15.68
N GLY A 445 -12.83 -12.35 -14.66
CA GLY A 445 -11.37 -12.21 -14.68
C GLY A 445 -10.58 -13.46 -14.28
N ALA A 446 -11.22 -14.62 -14.09
CA ALA A 446 -10.61 -15.79 -13.45
C ALA A 446 -9.29 -16.24 -14.09
N ASP A 447 -9.26 -16.30 -15.43
CA ASP A 447 -8.08 -16.75 -16.17
C ASP A 447 -6.94 -15.71 -16.07
N GLY A 448 -7.26 -14.42 -16.20
CA GLY A 448 -6.29 -13.32 -16.06
C GLY A 448 -5.72 -13.18 -14.64
N PHE A 449 -6.55 -13.30 -13.62
CA PHE A 449 -6.11 -13.37 -12.22
C PHE A 449 -5.19 -14.58 -11.99
N LEU A 450 -5.57 -15.75 -12.50
CA LEU A 450 -4.78 -16.97 -12.36
C LEU A 450 -3.40 -16.85 -13.01
N GLU A 451 -3.29 -16.38 -14.25
CA GLU A 451 -1.98 -16.24 -14.91
C GLU A 451 -1.08 -15.25 -14.17
N ARG A 452 -1.60 -14.11 -13.71
CA ARG A 452 -0.84 -13.16 -12.88
C ARG A 452 -0.32 -13.82 -11.60
N THR A 453 -1.18 -14.53 -10.87
CA THR A 453 -0.79 -15.22 -9.65
C THR A 453 0.20 -16.36 -9.92
N ILE A 454 0.09 -17.06 -11.04
CA ILE A 454 1.07 -18.07 -11.47
C ILE A 454 2.46 -17.42 -11.65
N ASP A 455 2.53 -16.28 -12.33
CA ASP A 455 3.78 -15.58 -12.58
C ASP A 455 4.43 -15.06 -11.28
N GLU A 456 3.63 -14.59 -10.33
CA GLU A 456 4.08 -14.17 -8.99
C GLU A 456 4.59 -15.34 -8.13
N LEU A 457 3.92 -16.49 -8.18
CA LEU A 457 4.27 -17.65 -7.34
C LEU A 457 5.41 -18.51 -7.92
N ARG A 458 5.64 -18.49 -9.23
CA ARG A 458 6.64 -19.32 -9.90
C ARG A 458 8.06 -19.16 -9.29
N PRO A 459 8.57 -17.95 -9.01
CA PRO A 459 9.87 -17.78 -8.36
C PRO A 459 9.93 -18.34 -6.93
N ARG A 460 8.81 -18.29 -6.19
CA ARG A 460 8.71 -18.81 -4.81
C ARG A 460 8.79 -20.34 -4.80
N LEU A 461 8.04 -20.99 -5.68
CA LEU A 461 7.95 -22.46 -5.76
C LEU A 461 9.14 -23.12 -6.45
N ALA A 462 9.88 -22.40 -7.31
CA ALA A 462 11.11 -22.89 -7.93
C ALA A 462 12.20 -23.28 -6.91
N ARG A 463 12.10 -22.82 -5.66
CA ARG A 463 13.05 -23.11 -4.58
C ARG A 463 12.76 -24.41 -3.82
N ARG A 464 11.69 -25.13 -4.19
CA ARG A 464 11.30 -26.38 -3.53
C ARG A 464 12.36 -27.48 -3.79
N PRO A 465 12.86 -28.16 -2.76
CA PRO A 465 13.69 -29.35 -2.98
C PRO A 465 12.84 -30.42 -3.68
N ARG A 466 13.35 -30.96 -4.80
CA ARG A 466 12.69 -32.00 -5.59
C ARG A 466 12.54 -33.31 -4.84
#